data_AF-A0A3B3TQM1-F1
#
_entry.id   AF-A0A3B3TQM1-F1
#
_cell.length_a   1.000
_cell.length_b   1.000
_cell.length_c   1.000
_cell.angle_alpha   90.00
_cell.angle_beta   90.00
_cell.angle_gamma   90.00
#
_symmetry.space_group_name_H-M   'P 1'
#
loop_
_entity.id
_entity.type
_entity.pdbx_description
1 polymer ?
#
loop_
_entity_poly.entity_id
_entity_poly.type
_entity_poly.pdbx_seq_one_letter_code
_entity_poly.pdbx_strand_id
1 'polypeptide(L)'
;MMETVPAGVWTLPAPGTVSMDSVNMRHVLRWTQPRASCNSTVLYSVQYQGEFELLIKNGSWINAAECQRIPLTSCDLTFDLGSDSDYSLRVRAQCGSKMSAWAKFPFNRNNSKKPGSPAGPGAPAWKQPTAVTVTVVVMLGLLIGLFWALVHCRPDSCQKYFQKEPLPSFLVGLQHVVL
;
A
#
# COMPACT_ATOMS: atom_id res chain seq x y z
N MET A 1 -6.12 25.47 -42.15
CA MET A 1 -5.04 24.73 -42.85
C MET A 1 -5.25 23.26 -42.57
N MET A 2 -5.80 22.53 -43.54
CA MET A 2 -5.90 21.05 -43.51
C MET A 2 -4.62 20.54 -44.15
N GLU A 3 -3.72 19.94 -43.39
CA GLU A 3 -2.63 19.16 -43.97
C GLU A 3 -3.18 17.79 -44.38
N THR A 4 -3.26 17.59 -45.69
CA THR A 4 -3.42 16.30 -46.35
C THR A 4 -2.14 15.48 -46.17
N VAL A 5 -2.18 14.47 -45.30
CA VAL A 5 -1.10 13.48 -45.15
C VAL A 5 -1.14 12.53 -46.37
N PRO A 6 -0.04 12.34 -47.11
CA PRO A 6 -0.02 11.48 -48.29
C PRO A 6 -0.11 10.00 -47.90
N ALA A 7 -0.93 9.26 -48.63
CA ALA A 7 -1.01 7.80 -48.56
C ALA A 7 0.30 7.17 -49.05
N GLY A 8 1.15 6.70 -48.14
CA GLY A 8 2.48 6.17 -48.52
C GLY A 8 3.15 5.20 -47.56
N VAL A 9 2.79 5.14 -46.28
CA VAL A 9 3.25 4.09 -45.35
C VAL A 9 2.12 3.75 -44.38
N TRP A 10 1.36 2.69 -44.67
CA TRP A 10 0.36 2.16 -43.74
C TRP A 10 1.07 1.49 -42.56
N THR A 11 1.43 2.28 -41.56
CA THR A 11 2.01 1.84 -40.29
C THR A 11 0.90 1.44 -39.33
N LEU A 12 0.99 0.26 -38.71
CA LEU A 12 0.03 -0.19 -37.71
C LEU A 12 0.17 0.71 -36.45
N PRO A 13 -0.88 1.42 -36.01
CA PRO A 13 -0.80 2.26 -34.82
C PRO A 13 -0.62 1.40 -33.57
N ALA A 14 0.03 1.96 -32.55
CA ALA A 14 0.10 1.31 -31.25
C ALA A 14 -1.31 1.11 -30.66
N PRO A 15 -1.49 0.12 -29.77
CA PRO A 15 -2.70 0.02 -28.95
C PRO A 15 -3.03 1.37 -28.31
N GLY A 16 -4.32 1.71 -28.25
CA GLY A 16 -4.77 2.99 -27.72
C GLY A 16 -4.71 3.04 -26.19
N THR A 17 -5.71 3.62 -25.55
CA THR A 17 -5.71 3.85 -24.09
C THR A 17 -5.40 2.56 -23.33
N VAL A 18 -4.23 2.50 -22.67
CA VAL A 18 -3.82 1.39 -21.81
C VAL A 18 -4.19 1.74 -20.37
N SER A 19 -4.77 0.78 -19.66
CA SER A 19 -5.20 0.94 -18.27
C SER A 19 -5.06 -0.38 -17.50
N MET A 20 -4.99 -0.29 -16.17
CA MET A 20 -4.91 -1.45 -15.29
C MET A 20 -6.15 -1.53 -14.40
N ASP A 21 -6.85 -2.65 -14.49
CA ASP A 21 -7.88 -3.03 -13.53
C ASP A 21 -7.23 -3.87 -12.42
N SER A 22 -7.00 -3.24 -11.27
CA SER A 22 -6.38 -3.92 -10.12
C SER A 22 -7.26 -3.90 -8.89
N VAL A 23 -7.78 -5.08 -8.52
CA VAL A 23 -8.64 -5.30 -7.35
C VAL A 23 -8.27 -6.62 -6.70
N ASN A 24 -8.10 -6.64 -5.39
CA ASN A 24 -7.85 -7.86 -4.61
C ASN A 24 -6.68 -8.71 -5.17
N MET A 25 -5.52 -8.08 -5.42
CA MET A 25 -4.33 -8.69 -6.02
C MET A 25 -4.53 -9.28 -7.42
N ARG A 26 -5.70 -9.13 -8.04
CA ARG A 26 -5.90 -9.45 -9.45
C ARG A 26 -5.50 -8.25 -10.29
N HIS A 27 -4.67 -8.47 -11.31
CA HIS A 27 -4.08 -7.42 -12.13
C HIS A 27 -4.39 -7.67 -13.61
N VAL A 28 -5.41 -6.98 -14.16
CA VAL A 28 -5.80 -7.13 -15.57
C VAL A 28 -5.44 -5.88 -16.35
N LEU A 29 -4.47 -5.99 -17.25
CA LEU A 29 -4.12 -4.94 -18.20
C LEU A 29 -5.16 -4.89 -19.32
N ARG A 30 -5.65 -3.70 -19.68
CA ARG A 30 -6.60 -3.47 -20.76
C ARG A 30 -6.12 -2.41 -21.71
N TRP A 31 -6.48 -2.53 -22.99
CA TRP A 31 -6.19 -1.52 -24.00
C TRP A 31 -7.33 -1.41 -25.03
N THR A 32 -7.34 -0.32 -25.79
CA THR A 32 -8.25 -0.17 -26.93
C THR A 32 -7.56 -0.59 -28.23
N GLN A 33 -8.31 -1.23 -29.14
CA GLN A 33 -7.80 -1.60 -30.45
C GLN A 33 -7.40 -0.36 -31.29
N PRO A 34 -6.26 -0.40 -32.01
CA PRO A 34 -5.87 0.67 -32.91
C PRO A 34 -6.91 0.91 -34.00
N ARG A 35 -7.15 2.18 -34.37
CA ARG A 35 -8.02 2.57 -35.48
C ARG A 35 -7.31 2.39 -36.84
N ALA A 36 -7.01 1.15 -37.21
CA ALA A 36 -6.47 0.81 -38.51
C ALA A 36 -7.27 -0.34 -39.13
N SER A 37 -7.49 -0.27 -40.45
CA SER A 37 -8.04 -1.39 -41.20
C SER A 37 -7.01 -2.51 -41.25
N CYS A 38 -7.29 -3.62 -40.58
CA CYS A 38 -6.53 -4.86 -40.69
C CYS A 38 -7.38 -5.86 -41.47
N ASN A 39 -6.79 -6.50 -42.48
CA ASN A 39 -7.47 -7.52 -43.27
C ASN A 39 -7.57 -8.88 -42.53
N SER A 40 -6.96 -8.98 -41.36
CA SER A 40 -6.93 -10.16 -40.51
C SER A 40 -7.19 -9.79 -39.05
N THR A 41 -7.25 -10.79 -38.18
CA THR A 41 -7.36 -10.58 -36.74
C THR A 41 -6.10 -9.88 -36.21
N VAL A 42 -6.28 -8.77 -35.49
CA VAL A 42 -5.19 -8.10 -34.77
C VAL A 42 -4.82 -8.93 -33.54
N LEU A 43 -3.54 -9.23 -33.39
CA LEU A 43 -3.00 -9.97 -32.25
C LEU A 43 -2.15 -9.06 -31.38
N TYR A 44 -2.10 -9.35 -30.09
CA TYR A 44 -1.39 -8.54 -29.09
C TYR A 44 -0.33 -9.34 -28.36
N SER A 45 0.79 -8.68 -28.07
CA SER A 45 1.84 -9.21 -27.20
C SER A 45 2.08 -8.24 -26.05
N VAL A 46 2.13 -8.76 -24.83
CA VAL A 46 2.40 -7.99 -23.62
C VAL A 46 3.78 -8.33 -23.06
N GLN A 47 4.49 -7.32 -22.59
CA GLN A 47 5.73 -7.47 -21.84
C GLN A 47 5.70 -6.62 -20.58
N TYR A 48 6.47 -7.05 -19.59
CA TYR A 48 6.64 -6.35 -18.34
C TYR A 48 8.12 -6.26 -17.96
N GLN A 49 8.42 -5.33 -17.07
CA GLN A 49 9.73 -5.09 -16.53
C GLN A 49 9.56 -4.55 -15.10
N GLY A 50 10.00 -5.31 -14.10
CA GLY A 50 10.04 -4.89 -12.71
C GLY A 50 11.42 -4.42 -12.28
N GLU A 51 11.56 -4.10 -10.98
CA GLU A 51 12.82 -3.70 -10.36
C GLU A 51 13.93 -4.75 -10.54
N PHE A 52 13.60 -6.03 -10.37
CA PHE A 52 14.56 -7.12 -10.58
C PHE A 52 15.10 -7.14 -12.01
N GLU A 53 14.22 -7.03 -13.02
CA GLU A 53 14.65 -6.98 -14.42
C GLU A 53 15.52 -5.77 -14.74
N LEU A 54 15.21 -4.62 -14.13
CA LEU A 54 15.97 -3.39 -14.29
C LEU A 54 17.37 -3.51 -13.69
N LEU A 55 17.47 -3.94 -12.44
CA LEU A 55 18.72 -3.92 -11.68
C LEU A 55 19.59 -5.15 -11.94
N ILE A 56 18.99 -6.33 -12.09
CA ILE A 56 19.71 -7.61 -12.14
C ILE A 56 19.81 -8.15 -13.57
N LYS A 57 18.84 -7.83 -14.43
CA LYS A 57 18.82 -8.28 -15.85
C LYS A 57 19.09 -7.15 -16.85
N ASN A 58 19.87 -6.14 -16.48
CA ASN A 58 20.31 -5.04 -17.35
C ASN A 58 19.16 -4.36 -18.13
N GLY A 59 18.01 -4.15 -17.50
CA GLY A 59 16.86 -3.55 -18.17
C GLY A 59 16.20 -4.42 -19.24
N SER A 60 16.26 -5.76 -19.09
CA SER A 60 15.55 -6.69 -19.96
C SER A 60 14.03 -6.57 -19.82
N TRP A 61 13.30 -6.87 -20.89
CA TRP A 61 11.83 -6.99 -20.89
C TRP A 61 11.44 -8.47 -20.90
N ILE A 62 10.45 -8.83 -20.10
CA ILE A 62 9.98 -10.20 -19.96
C ILE A 62 8.63 -10.34 -20.67
N ASN A 63 8.46 -11.44 -21.40
CA ASN A 63 7.18 -11.78 -22.03
C ASN A 63 6.21 -12.28 -20.98
N ALA A 64 5.02 -11.69 -20.92
CA ALA A 64 3.89 -12.32 -20.25
C ALA A 64 3.47 -13.53 -21.11
N ALA A 65 3.75 -14.74 -20.64
CA ALA A 65 3.71 -15.96 -21.46
C ALA A 65 2.29 -16.23 -21.99
N GLU A 66 1.27 -16.04 -21.15
CA GLU A 66 -0.15 -16.22 -21.49
C GLU A 66 -0.70 -15.12 -22.40
N CYS A 67 0.06 -14.05 -22.60
CA CYS A 67 -0.36 -12.87 -23.36
C CYS A 67 0.54 -12.61 -24.58
N GLN A 68 1.07 -13.69 -25.17
CA GLN A 68 1.75 -13.62 -26.47
C GLN A 68 0.79 -13.98 -27.60
N ARG A 69 0.62 -13.04 -28.53
CA ARG A 69 -0.22 -13.17 -29.74
C ARG A 69 -1.68 -13.54 -29.43
N ILE A 70 -2.28 -12.86 -28.46
CA ILE A 70 -3.71 -13.03 -28.12
C ILE A 70 -4.61 -12.09 -28.94
N PRO A 71 -5.84 -12.48 -29.29
CA PRO A 71 -6.78 -11.59 -29.97
C PRO A 71 -7.55 -10.68 -28.98
N LEU A 72 -7.50 -10.99 -27.69
CA LEU A 72 -8.16 -10.22 -26.65
C LEU A 72 -7.45 -8.89 -26.42
N THR A 73 -8.23 -7.85 -26.11
CA THR A 73 -7.71 -6.53 -25.74
C THR A 73 -7.49 -6.38 -24.23
N SER A 74 -7.21 -7.50 -23.57
CA SER A 74 -6.93 -7.59 -22.15
C SER A 74 -6.02 -8.77 -21.82
N CYS A 75 -5.22 -8.64 -20.77
CA CYS A 75 -4.28 -9.65 -20.30
C CYS A 75 -4.30 -9.70 -18.76
N ASP A 76 -4.45 -10.89 -18.19
CA ASP A 76 -4.32 -11.10 -16.74
C ASP A 76 -2.84 -11.31 -16.43
N LEU A 77 -2.26 -10.40 -15.64
CA LEU A 77 -0.85 -10.37 -15.26
C LEU A 77 -0.67 -10.69 -13.76
N THR A 78 -1.70 -11.26 -13.13
CA THR A 78 -1.71 -11.47 -11.67
C THR A 78 -0.50 -12.26 -11.18
N PHE A 79 -0.08 -13.27 -11.94
CA PHE A 79 1.08 -14.10 -11.59
C PHE A 79 2.41 -13.51 -12.07
N ASP A 80 2.42 -12.79 -13.19
CA ASP A 80 3.62 -12.12 -13.71
C ASP A 80 4.10 -11.01 -12.76
N LEU A 81 3.17 -10.32 -12.11
CA LEU A 81 3.42 -9.17 -11.22
C LEU A 81 3.42 -9.62 -9.75
N GLY A 82 4.32 -10.54 -9.41
CA GLY A 82 4.35 -11.21 -8.11
C GLY A 82 4.95 -10.41 -6.94
N SER A 83 5.73 -9.36 -7.21
CA SER A 83 6.39 -8.53 -6.20
C SER A 83 5.63 -7.23 -5.93
N ASP A 84 5.71 -6.71 -4.71
CA ASP A 84 5.14 -5.41 -4.35
C ASP A 84 6.08 -4.28 -4.78
N SER A 85 6.23 -4.12 -6.10
CA SER A 85 7.20 -3.23 -6.73
C SER A 85 6.56 -2.37 -7.84
N ASP A 86 7.35 -1.42 -8.35
CA ASP A 86 7.03 -0.70 -9.58
C ASP A 86 7.31 -1.57 -10.81
N TYR A 87 6.38 -1.56 -11.74
CA TYR A 87 6.44 -2.25 -13.02
C TYR A 87 6.22 -1.29 -14.17
N SER A 88 7.00 -1.46 -15.22
CA SER A 88 6.70 -0.92 -16.54
C SER A 88 6.09 -2.02 -17.40
N LEU A 89 4.89 -1.76 -17.91
CA LEU A 89 4.17 -2.66 -18.81
C LEU A 89 4.21 -2.09 -20.22
N ARG A 90 4.19 -2.97 -21.21
CA ARG A 90 4.01 -2.57 -22.61
C ARG A 90 3.23 -3.57 -23.42
N VAL A 91 2.43 -3.07 -24.34
CA VAL A 91 1.64 -3.87 -25.28
C VAL A 91 1.86 -3.38 -26.70
N ARG A 92 1.93 -4.30 -27.66
CA ARG A 92 1.96 -4.00 -29.10
C ARG A 92 0.90 -4.78 -29.83
N ALA A 93 0.42 -4.22 -30.93
CA ALA A 93 -0.44 -4.88 -31.89
C ALA A 93 0.39 -5.50 -33.03
N GLN A 94 -0.13 -6.57 -33.60
CA GLN A 94 0.39 -7.23 -34.79
C GLN A 94 -0.78 -7.51 -35.74
N CYS A 95 -0.63 -7.11 -37.00
CA CYS A 95 -1.57 -7.35 -38.09
C CYS A 95 -0.81 -8.05 -39.23
N GLY A 96 -0.95 -9.37 -39.33
CA GLY A 96 -0.11 -10.19 -40.22
C GLY A 96 1.37 -10.06 -39.86
N SER A 97 2.21 -9.59 -40.79
CA SER A 97 3.63 -9.32 -40.58
C SER A 97 3.93 -7.94 -39.99
N LYS A 98 2.95 -7.02 -39.99
CA LYS A 98 3.14 -5.65 -39.49
C LYS A 98 3.01 -5.62 -37.98
N MET A 99 3.94 -4.97 -37.30
CA MET A 99 3.91 -4.74 -35.85
C MET A 99 3.80 -3.24 -35.58
N SER A 100 3.05 -2.90 -34.52
CA SER A 100 2.99 -1.52 -34.05
C SER A 100 4.19 -1.18 -33.16
N ALA A 101 4.36 0.11 -32.90
CA ALA A 101 5.13 0.55 -31.74
C ALA A 101 4.50 0.02 -30.43
N TRP A 102 5.29 0.03 -29.36
CA TRP A 102 4.84 -0.35 -28.02
C TRP A 102 4.09 0.79 -27.34
N ALA A 103 2.88 0.52 -26.86
CA ALA A 103 2.19 1.37 -25.89
C ALA A 103 2.64 0.98 -24.47
N LYS A 104 3.09 1.95 -23.67
CA LYS A 104 3.65 1.72 -22.33
C LYS A 104 2.66 2.15 -21.24
N PHE A 105 2.73 1.49 -20.08
CA PHE A 105 1.91 1.82 -18.92
C PHE A 105 2.70 1.56 -17.62
N PRO A 106 2.89 2.56 -16.74
CA PRO A 106 3.49 2.34 -15.42
C PRO A 106 2.46 1.77 -14.45
N PHE A 107 2.86 0.82 -13.61
CA PHE A 107 1.99 0.20 -12.62
C PHE A 107 2.74 -0.06 -11.31
N ASN A 108 2.17 0.36 -10.18
CA ASN A 108 2.65 -0.02 -8.85
C ASN A 108 1.64 -0.96 -8.20
N ARG A 109 2.08 -2.16 -7.80
CA ARG A 109 1.19 -3.19 -7.25
C ARG A 109 0.53 -2.79 -5.93
N ASN A 110 1.22 -1.98 -5.12
CA ASN A 110 0.74 -1.52 -3.82
C ASN A 110 -0.46 -0.56 -3.95
N ASN A 111 -0.67 0.02 -5.14
CA ASN A 111 -1.83 0.85 -5.46
C ASN A 111 -3.08 0.04 -5.83
N SER A 112 -3.04 -1.29 -5.74
CA SER A 112 -4.22 -2.14 -5.97
C SER A 112 -5.35 -1.79 -5.02
N LYS A 113 -6.57 -1.69 -5.55
CA LYS A 113 -7.75 -1.36 -4.73
C LYS A 113 -8.02 -2.53 -3.78
N LYS A 114 -8.01 -2.26 -2.48
CA LYS A 114 -8.39 -3.28 -1.48
C LYS A 114 -9.90 -3.47 -1.45
N PRO A 115 -10.40 -4.69 -1.21
CA PRO A 115 -11.83 -4.92 -0.99
C PRO A 115 -12.33 -4.03 0.16
N GLY A 116 -13.36 -3.22 -0.10
CA GLY A 116 -13.91 -2.30 0.89
C GLY A 116 -13.08 -1.04 1.16
N SER A 117 -12.02 -0.76 0.40
CA SER A 117 -11.35 0.54 0.47
C SER A 117 -12.33 1.63 0.03
N PRO A 118 -12.59 2.65 0.86
CA PRO A 118 -13.45 3.74 0.49
C PRO A 118 -12.62 4.75 -0.33
N ALA A 119 -12.22 4.33 -1.54
CA ALA A 119 -11.68 5.22 -2.56
C ALA A 119 -12.83 5.89 -3.35
N GLY A 120 -13.92 6.20 -2.65
CA GLY A 120 -14.93 7.15 -3.05
C GLY A 120 -14.80 8.40 -2.17
N PRO A 121 -15.15 9.59 -2.65
CA PRO A 121 -15.02 10.86 -1.91
C PRO A 121 -16.00 11.00 -0.71
N GLY A 122 -16.18 9.94 0.11
CA GLY A 122 -17.19 9.91 1.18
C GLY A 122 -16.91 8.93 2.34
N ALA A 123 -15.65 8.62 2.65
CA ALA A 123 -15.32 7.79 3.82
C ALA A 123 -15.31 8.58 5.14
N PRO A 124 -15.96 8.12 6.23
CA PRO A 124 -15.92 8.79 7.53
C PRO A 124 -14.55 8.62 8.22
N ALA A 125 -13.93 9.75 8.56
CA ALA A 125 -12.57 9.93 9.06
C ALA A 125 -12.33 9.52 10.54
N TRP A 126 -12.87 8.40 11.02
CA TRP A 126 -12.97 8.18 12.49
C TRP A 126 -12.15 7.01 13.07
N LYS A 127 -11.19 6.44 12.34
CA LYS A 127 -10.17 5.56 12.93
C LYS A 127 -8.77 6.13 12.64
N GLN A 128 -8.54 7.35 13.11
CA GLN A 128 -7.22 7.97 13.14
C GLN A 128 -6.32 7.23 14.17
N PRO A 129 -4.98 7.22 13.98
CA PRO A 129 -3.99 6.70 14.94
C PRO A 129 -3.99 7.38 16.32
N THR A 130 -4.94 8.27 16.59
CA THR A 130 -5.08 9.07 17.80
C THR A 130 -5.11 8.22 19.06
N ALA A 131 -5.65 7.00 19.01
CA ALA A 131 -5.68 6.12 20.18
C ALA A 131 -4.25 5.79 20.68
N VAL A 132 -3.30 5.56 19.76
CA VAL A 132 -1.92 5.22 20.13
C VAL A 132 -1.22 6.45 20.71
N THR A 133 -1.36 7.61 20.06
CA THR A 133 -0.78 8.87 20.55
C THR A 133 -1.33 9.27 21.92
N VAL A 134 -2.65 9.14 22.13
CA VAL A 134 -3.29 9.47 23.42
C VAL A 134 -2.79 8.53 24.51
N THR A 135 -2.66 7.23 24.24
CA THR A 135 -2.16 6.27 25.24
C THR A 135 -0.73 6.61 25.67
N VAL A 136 0.15 6.94 24.71
CA VAL A 136 1.54 7.32 25.00
C VAL A 136 1.62 8.60 25.83
N VAL A 137 0.82 9.62 25.49
CA VAL A 137 0.80 10.90 26.22
C VAL A 137 0.28 10.72 27.65
N VAL A 138 -0.77 9.93 27.84
CA VAL A 138 -1.32 9.64 29.18
C VAL A 138 -0.30 8.86 30.02
N MET A 139 0.32 7.83 29.45
CA MET A 139 1.34 7.04 30.17
C MET A 139 2.55 7.89 30.56
N LEU A 140 3.03 8.76 29.65
CA LEU A 140 4.13 9.67 29.94
C LEU A 140 3.77 10.69 31.03
N GLY A 141 2.55 11.24 31.00
CA GLY A 141 2.05 12.15 32.03
C GLY A 141 1.96 11.50 33.42
N LEU A 142 1.47 10.26 33.50
CA LEU A 142 1.41 9.50 34.76
C LEU A 142 2.80 9.23 35.34
N LEU A 143 3.75 8.83 34.50
CA LEU A 143 5.14 8.59 34.93
C LEU A 143 5.80 9.86 35.44
N ILE A 144 5.62 10.98 34.73
CA ILE A 144 6.15 12.28 35.16
C ILE A 144 5.51 12.71 36.49
N GLY A 145 4.19 12.58 36.63
CA GLY A 145 3.48 12.92 37.87
C GLY A 145 3.89 12.06 39.07
N LEU A 146 4.04 10.75 38.87
CA LEU A 146 4.56 9.83 39.89
C LEU A 146 5.99 10.19 40.29
N PHE A 147 6.86 10.45 39.33
CA PHE A 147 8.25 10.82 39.61
C PHE A 147 8.32 12.14 40.37
N TRP A 148 7.53 13.14 39.95
CA TRP A 148 7.42 14.41 40.67
C TRP A 148 6.91 14.22 42.10
N ALA A 149 5.88 13.39 42.28
CA ALA A 149 5.38 13.05 43.61
C ALA A 149 6.44 12.35 44.45
N LEU A 150 7.22 11.41 43.91
CA LEU A 150 8.27 10.72 44.66
C LEU A 150 9.43 11.65 45.04
N VAL A 151 9.84 12.54 44.14
CA VAL A 151 10.99 13.44 44.36
C VAL A 151 10.61 14.67 45.19
N HIS A 152 9.34 15.11 45.16
CA HIS A 152 8.86 16.31 45.87
C HIS A 152 7.83 16.01 46.97
N CYS A 153 7.51 14.74 47.23
CA CYS A 153 6.86 14.36 48.48
C CYS A 153 7.81 14.68 49.63
N ARG A 154 7.47 15.72 50.39
CA ARG A 154 8.07 15.93 51.71
C ARG A 154 7.73 14.72 52.60
N PRO A 155 8.71 14.11 53.28
CA PRO A 155 8.50 12.92 54.11
C PRO A 155 7.44 13.14 55.21
N ASP A 156 7.29 14.38 55.70
CA ASP A 156 6.33 14.73 56.77
C ASP A 156 4.85 14.55 56.38
N SER A 157 4.50 14.62 55.09
CA SER A 157 3.11 14.44 54.64
C SER A 157 2.73 12.97 54.44
N CYS A 158 3.66 12.11 54.00
CA CYS A 158 3.40 10.67 53.81
C CYS A 158 3.26 9.92 55.14
N GLN A 159 3.87 10.44 56.22
CA GLN A 159 3.80 9.85 57.55
C GLN A 159 2.38 9.88 58.16
N LYS A 160 1.50 10.79 57.70
CA LYS A 160 0.11 10.87 58.19
C LYS A 160 -0.75 9.67 57.78
N TYR A 161 -0.40 8.98 56.69
CA TYR A 161 -1.14 7.82 56.20
C TYR A 161 -0.72 6.51 56.88
N PHE A 162 0.48 6.45 57.47
CA PHE A 162 0.89 5.38 58.37
C PHE A 162 0.64 5.79 59.82
N GLN A 163 -0.64 5.90 60.21
CA GLN A 163 -0.98 5.94 61.63
C GLN A 163 -0.71 4.56 62.23
N LYS A 164 0.33 4.47 63.05
CA LYS A 164 0.58 3.30 63.90
C LYS A 164 -0.55 3.26 64.93
N GLU A 165 -1.37 2.21 64.93
CA GLU A 165 -2.43 2.05 65.94
C GLU A 165 -1.81 2.18 67.34
N PRO A 166 -2.34 3.06 68.21
CA PRO A 166 -1.91 3.10 69.60
C PRO A 166 -2.30 1.78 70.26
N LEU A 167 -1.31 1.12 70.87
CA LEU A 167 -1.50 -0.12 71.61
C LEU A 167 -2.60 0.07 72.65
N PRO A 168 -3.58 -0.85 72.76
CA PRO A 168 -4.70 -0.68 73.67
C PRO A 168 -4.23 -0.60 75.12
N SER A 169 -4.94 0.21 75.91
CA SER A 169 -4.60 0.60 77.30
C SER A 169 -4.31 -0.58 78.25
N PHE A 170 -4.71 -1.80 77.88
CA PHE A 170 -4.47 -3.03 78.63
C PHE A 170 -2.97 -3.38 78.77
N LEU A 171 -2.10 -2.89 77.89
CA LEU A 171 -0.65 -3.16 77.96
C LEU A 171 0.13 -2.12 78.79
N VAL A 172 -0.47 -0.99 79.15
CA VAL A 172 0.17 0.01 80.03
C VAL A 172 -0.04 -0.32 81.52
N GLY A 173 -1.11 -1.05 81.85
CA GLY A 173 -1.46 -1.42 83.23
C GLY A 173 -0.64 -2.56 83.85
N LEU A 174 0.15 -3.31 83.06
CA LEU A 174 0.95 -4.43 83.55
C LEU A 174 2.31 -4.04 84.13
N GLN A 175 2.74 -2.77 83.98
CA GLN A 175 4.03 -2.32 84.49
C GLN A 175 3.98 -1.80 85.95
N HIS A 176 2.80 -1.75 86.58
CA HIS A 176 2.63 -1.23 87.95
C HIS A 176 2.16 -2.26 89.00
N VAL A 177 2.07 -3.56 88.66
CA VAL A 177 1.60 -4.62 89.59
C VAL A 177 2.71 -5.62 89.96
N VAL A 178 3.98 -5.26 89.79
CA VAL A 178 5.11 -6.04 90.33
C VAL A 178 5.95 -5.18 91.25
N LEU A 179 5.53 -5.11 92.50
CA LEU A 179 6.36 -4.88 93.70
C LEU A 179 5.64 -5.52 94.90
#